data_AF-A0A1B3B753-F1
#
_entry.id   AF-A0A1B3B753-F1
#
_cell.length_a   1.000
_cell.length_b   1.000
_cell.length_c   1.000
_cell.angle_alpha   90.00
_cell.angle_beta   90.00
_cell.angle_gamma   90.00
#
_symmetry.space_group_name_H-M   'P 1'
#
loop_
_entity.id
_entity.type
_entity.pdbx_description
1 polymer ?
#
loop_
_entity_poly.entity_id
_entity_poly.type
_entity_poly.pdbx_seq_one_letter_code
_entity_poly.pdbx_strand_id
1 'polypeptide(L)'
;MQENPNYQIATALFTAGVFFTVYLPANVTAFLIVVTGYIEAQMFSLSEELLHLWEDAEEHIYTTPGVSALNTNNQIDPRNKAINEYIENRLKEIIKIHGRNINLLQQVQNVFRGALALEFFLLVVALIAELLGGLENTYMEIPFAMMQVGMDCFTGQRLMDASTKFEMAVYDSKWENYNASNMKIILMMLQCSQKTMKLSAGGIIMLSFSCLMQVNRSIYSAYTTLRSTMK
;
A
#
# COMPACT_ATOMS: atom_id res chain seq x y z
N MET A 1 -50.93 -18.78 2.74
CA MET A 1 -50.63 -17.92 1.59
C MET A 1 -50.00 -18.81 0.54
N GLN A 2 -50.63 -18.96 -0.63
CA GLN A 2 -50.06 -19.76 -1.73
C GLN A 2 -48.78 -19.06 -2.22
N GLU A 3 -47.63 -19.72 -2.08
CA GLU A 3 -46.39 -19.25 -2.70
C GLU A 3 -46.62 -19.15 -4.21
N ASN A 4 -46.38 -17.96 -4.77
CA ASN A 4 -46.46 -17.73 -6.21
C ASN A 4 -45.49 -18.72 -6.90
N PRO A 5 -45.85 -19.38 -8.01
CA PRO A 5 -44.96 -20.36 -8.67
C PRO A 5 -43.60 -19.77 -9.09
N ASN A 6 -43.52 -18.43 -9.21
CA ASN A 6 -42.29 -17.70 -9.52
C ASN A 6 -41.44 -17.35 -8.29
N TYR A 7 -41.90 -17.61 -7.07
CA TYR A 7 -41.19 -17.28 -5.83
C TYR A 7 -39.86 -18.03 -5.73
N GLN A 8 -39.85 -19.33 -6.03
CA GLN A 8 -38.64 -20.13 -6.00
C GLN A 8 -37.62 -19.66 -7.04
N ILE A 9 -38.10 -19.27 -8.23
CA ILE A 9 -37.26 -18.71 -9.30
C ILE A 9 -36.68 -17.35 -8.88
N ALA A 10 -37.51 -16.48 -8.31
CA ALA A 10 -37.07 -15.17 -7.82
C ALA A 10 -36.03 -15.30 -6.70
N THR A 11 -36.27 -16.15 -5.70
CA THR A 11 -35.33 -16.40 -4.61
C THR A 11 -34.01 -16.95 -5.14
N ALA A 12 -34.03 -17.93 -6.05
CA ALA A 12 -32.81 -18.45 -6.68
C ALA A 12 -32.04 -17.37 -7.44
N LEU A 13 -32.74 -16.49 -8.16
CA LEU A 13 -32.14 -15.41 -8.92
C LEU A 13 -31.55 -14.32 -8.03
N PHE A 14 -32.22 -13.95 -6.93
CA PHE A 14 -31.67 -13.04 -5.92
C PHE A 14 -30.44 -13.62 -5.24
N THR A 15 -30.48 -14.89 -4.82
CA THR A 15 -29.34 -15.56 -4.21
C THR A 15 -28.14 -15.59 -5.16
N ALA A 16 -28.34 -15.98 -6.42
CA ALA A 16 -27.29 -15.97 -7.44
C ALA A 16 -26.72 -14.56 -7.69
N GLY A 17 -27.60 -13.54 -7.71
CA GLY A 17 -27.20 -12.14 -7.84
C GLY A 17 -26.29 -11.69 -6.71
N VAL A 18 -26.67 -11.95 -5.45
CA VAL A 18 -25.86 -11.61 -4.27
C VAL A 18 -24.49 -12.30 -4.31
N PHE A 19 -24.44 -13.57 -4.69
CA PHE A 19 -23.16 -14.28 -4.83
C PHE A 19 -22.26 -13.61 -5.87
N PHE A 20 -22.80 -13.23 -7.02
CA PHE A 20 -22.02 -12.58 -8.08
C PHE A 20 -21.53 -11.19 -7.68
N THR A 21 -22.38 -10.38 -7.02
CA THR A 21 -22.04 -9.02 -6.60
C THR A 21 -21.03 -8.98 -5.47
N VAL A 22 -21.02 -9.95 -4.56
CA VAL A 22 -20.04 -10.01 -3.46
C VAL A 22 -18.73 -10.65 -3.91
N TYR A 23 -18.79 -11.67 -4.77
CA TYR A 23 -17.59 -12.40 -5.20
C TYR A 23 -16.62 -11.52 -5.98
N LEU A 24 -17.10 -10.69 -6.91
CA LEU A 24 -16.22 -9.87 -7.75
C LEU A 24 -15.40 -8.85 -6.94
N PRO A 25 -16.01 -7.96 -6.10
CA PRO A 25 -15.26 -7.03 -5.27
C PRO A 25 -14.35 -7.74 -4.28
N ALA A 26 -14.80 -8.83 -3.65
CA ALA A 26 -13.98 -9.57 -2.70
C ALA A 26 -12.67 -10.10 -3.34
N ASN A 27 -12.73 -10.59 -4.58
CA ASN A 27 -11.53 -11.02 -5.31
C ASN A 27 -10.64 -9.84 -5.71
N VAL A 28 -11.22 -8.70 -6.09
CA VAL A 28 -10.46 -7.48 -6.41
C VAL A 28 -9.73 -6.97 -5.17
N THR A 29 -10.45 -6.81 -4.05
CA THR A 29 -9.86 -6.43 -2.76
C THR A 29 -8.80 -7.42 -2.31
N ALA A 30 -9.05 -8.73 -2.41
CA ALA A 30 -8.05 -9.75 -2.06
C ALA A 30 -6.78 -9.64 -2.92
N PHE A 31 -6.94 -9.46 -4.24
CA PHE A 31 -5.81 -9.25 -5.15
C PHE A 31 -5.02 -7.99 -4.77
N LEU A 32 -5.71 -6.88 -4.49
CA LEU A 32 -5.07 -5.63 -4.08
C LEU A 32 -4.29 -5.82 -2.78
N ILE A 33 -4.89 -6.44 -1.75
CA ILE A 33 -4.24 -6.75 -0.47
C ILE A 33 -2.95 -7.55 -0.69
N VAL A 34 -2.99 -8.59 -1.53
CA VAL A 34 -1.81 -9.42 -1.81
C VAL A 34 -0.71 -8.61 -2.48
N VAL A 35 -1.04 -7.82 -3.50
CA VAL A 35 -0.03 -7.02 -4.23
C VAL A 35 0.54 -5.91 -3.36
N THR A 36 -0.29 -5.18 -2.64
CA THR A 36 0.18 -4.12 -1.74
C THR A 36 0.97 -4.69 -0.57
N GLY A 37 0.58 -5.86 -0.05
CA GLY A 37 1.31 -6.56 1.00
C GLY A 37 2.70 -7.03 0.52
N TYR A 38 2.80 -7.51 -0.72
CA TYR A 38 4.09 -7.78 -1.35
C TYR A 38 4.97 -6.54 -1.44
N ILE A 39 4.40 -5.41 -1.91
CA ILE A 39 5.12 -4.14 -2.02
C ILE A 39 5.55 -3.63 -0.64
N GLU A 40 4.66 -3.67 0.35
CA GLU A 40 4.95 -3.30 1.75
C GLU A 40 6.12 -4.11 2.30
N ALA A 41 6.06 -5.44 2.20
CA ALA A 41 7.12 -6.31 2.68
C ALA A 41 8.46 -6.02 2.00
N GLN A 42 8.44 -5.76 0.69
CA GLN A 42 9.65 -5.43 -0.05
C GLN A 42 10.21 -4.05 0.33
N MET A 43 9.36 -3.05 0.57
CA MET A 43 9.79 -1.76 1.09
C MET A 43 10.41 -1.89 2.48
N PHE A 44 9.85 -2.72 3.35
CA PHE A 44 10.47 -3.02 4.64
C PHE A 44 11.82 -3.70 4.49
N SER A 45 11.94 -4.72 3.64
CA SER A 45 13.22 -5.38 3.37
C SER A 45 14.28 -4.39 2.86
N LEU A 46 13.93 -3.50 1.93
CA LEU A 46 14.86 -2.48 1.43
C LEU A 46 15.23 -1.45 2.50
N SER A 47 14.29 -1.13 3.40
CA SER A 47 14.54 -0.20 4.51
C SER A 47 15.56 -0.79 5.48
N GLU A 48 15.41 -2.06 5.87
CA GLU A 48 16.38 -2.74 6.74
C GLU A 48 17.74 -2.87 6.05
N GLU A 49 17.76 -3.21 4.76
CA GLU A 49 19.01 -3.27 3.98
C GLU A 49 19.74 -1.93 3.96
N LEU A 50 19.03 -0.81 3.77
CA LEU A 50 19.63 0.53 3.79
C LEU A 50 20.24 0.90 5.15
N LEU A 51 19.62 0.49 6.25
CA LEU A 51 20.10 0.78 7.60
C LEU A 51 21.41 0.04 7.92
N HIS A 52 21.56 -1.19 7.43
CA HIS A 52 22.73 -2.03 7.67
C HIS A 52 23.79 -1.98 6.55
N LEU A 53 23.53 -1.26 5.46
CA LEU A 53 24.37 -1.25 4.26
C LEU A 53 25.85 -0.94 4.53
N TRP A 54 26.13 -0.02 5.46
CA TRP A 54 27.51 0.31 5.85
C TRP A 54 28.19 -0.83 6.61
N GLU A 55 27.48 -1.45 7.56
CA GLU A 55 27.99 -2.54 8.39
C GLU A 55 28.27 -3.78 7.52
N ASP A 56 27.34 -4.10 6.62
CA ASP A 56 27.48 -5.20 5.65
C ASP A 56 28.68 -4.98 4.72
N ALA A 57 28.92 -3.74 4.29
CA ALA A 57 30.05 -3.39 3.43
C ALA A 57 31.40 -3.56 4.16
N GLU A 58 31.45 -3.20 5.45
CA GLU A 58 32.63 -3.42 6.27
C GLU A 58 32.89 -4.92 6.48
N GLU A 59 31.88 -5.70 6.87
CA GLU A 59 32.00 -7.14 7.12
C GLU A 59 32.43 -7.92 5.87
N HIS A 60 31.87 -7.59 4.70
CA HIS A 60 32.23 -8.20 3.42
C HIS A 60 33.73 -8.09 3.13
N ILE A 61 34.34 -6.96 3.53
CA ILE A 61 35.74 -6.69 3.26
C ILE A 61 36.67 -7.34 4.28
N TYR A 62 36.26 -7.45 5.54
CA TYR A 62 37.03 -8.21 6.53
C TYR A 62 37.18 -9.68 6.14
N THR A 63 36.12 -10.25 5.56
CA THR A 63 36.04 -11.67 5.18
C THR A 63 36.71 -11.97 3.83
N THR A 64 36.94 -10.96 2.98
CA THR A 64 37.54 -11.14 1.65
C THR A 64 39.08 -11.24 1.73
N PRO A 65 39.69 -12.42 1.47
CA PRO A 65 41.10 -12.69 1.78
C PRO A 65 42.12 -11.75 1.11
N GLY A 66 41.78 -11.21 -0.07
CA GLY A 66 42.65 -10.30 -0.83
C GLY A 66 42.74 -8.88 -0.26
N VAL A 67 41.72 -8.42 0.48
CA VAL A 67 41.66 -7.07 1.06
C VAL A 67 42.07 -7.06 2.52
N SER A 68 41.90 -8.17 3.25
CA SER A 68 42.45 -8.36 4.60
C SER A 68 43.97 -8.13 4.64
N ALA A 69 44.69 -8.50 3.57
CA ALA A 69 46.13 -8.26 3.42
C ALA A 69 46.50 -6.78 3.21
N LEU A 70 45.60 -5.94 2.65
CA LEU A 70 45.79 -4.49 2.55
C LEU A 70 45.70 -3.83 3.94
N ASN A 71 44.92 -4.42 4.85
CA ASN A 71 44.77 -3.96 6.22
C ASN A 71 46.09 -4.08 7.01
N THR A 72 46.93 -5.08 6.69
CA THR A 72 48.27 -5.24 7.29
C THR A 72 49.28 -4.20 6.79
N ASN A 73 49.05 -3.60 5.62
CA ASN A 73 49.98 -2.70 4.95
C ASN A 73 49.66 -1.20 5.12
N ASN A 74 48.76 -0.82 6.04
CA ASN A 74 48.34 0.58 6.29
C ASN A 74 47.80 1.34 5.04
N GLN A 75 47.36 0.65 3.99
CA GLN A 75 46.78 1.29 2.80
C GLN A 75 45.27 1.51 3.00
N ILE A 76 44.92 2.66 3.56
CA ILE A 76 43.53 3.10 3.84
C ILE A 76 42.74 3.38 2.54
N ASP A 77 43.42 3.86 1.50
CA ASP A 77 42.82 4.30 0.23
C ASP A 77 42.12 3.17 -0.58
N PRO A 78 42.75 1.99 -0.84
CA PRO A 78 42.11 0.91 -1.58
C PRO A 78 40.96 0.24 -0.82
N ARG A 79 41.00 0.22 0.53
CA ARG A 79 39.90 -0.33 1.35
C ARG A 79 38.64 0.53 1.21
N ASN A 80 38.78 1.84 1.39
CA ASN A 80 37.67 2.77 1.28
C ASN A 80 37.06 2.75 -0.14
N LYS A 81 37.91 2.55 -1.16
CA LYS A 81 37.45 2.38 -2.53
C LYS A 81 36.58 1.12 -2.70
N ALA A 82 37.01 -0.02 -2.15
CA ALA A 82 36.26 -1.28 -2.22
C ALA A 82 34.91 -1.21 -1.47
N ILE A 83 34.88 -0.58 -0.27
CA ILE A 83 33.63 -0.33 0.49
C ILE A 83 32.64 0.44 -0.39
N ASN A 84 33.10 1.54 -0.98
CA ASN A 84 32.24 2.42 -1.76
C ASN A 84 31.77 1.78 -3.06
N GLU A 85 32.56 0.90 -3.69
CA GLU A 85 32.15 0.15 -4.87
C GLU A 85 31.06 -0.88 -4.54
N TYR A 86 31.18 -1.56 -3.40
CA TYR A 86 30.13 -2.45 -2.90
C TYR A 86 28.82 -1.70 -2.61
N ILE A 87 28.92 -0.58 -1.88
CA ILE A 87 27.76 0.30 -1.57
C ILE A 87 27.11 0.80 -2.87
N GLU A 88 27.90 1.27 -3.84
CA GLU A 88 27.37 1.77 -5.11
C GLU A 88 26.56 0.69 -5.85
N ASN A 89 27.05 -0.55 -5.86
CA ASN A 89 26.36 -1.67 -6.50
C ASN A 89 25.05 -2.02 -5.78
N ARG A 90 25.04 -2.06 -4.45
CA ARG A 90 23.81 -2.29 -3.66
C ARG A 90 22.80 -1.17 -3.83
N LEU A 91 23.23 0.10 -3.78
CA LEU A 91 22.34 1.25 -3.98
C LEU A 91 21.66 1.20 -5.35
N LYS A 92 22.39 0.85 -6.42
CA LYS A 92 21.80 0.66 -7.76
C LYS A 92 20.74 -0.45 -7.77
N GLU A 93 20.97 -1.54 -7.05
CA GLU A 93 20.00 -2.63 -6.93
C GLU A 93 18.75 -2.19 -6.16
N ILE A 94 18.92 -1.52 -5.02
CA ILE A 94 17.83 -0.96 -4.21
C ILE A 94 16.96 -0.02 -5.04
N ILE A 95 17.57 0.90 -5.81
CA ILE A 95 16.85 1.81 -6.71
C ILE A 95 16.05 1.04 -7.76
N LYS A 96 16.64 0.00 -8.36
CA LYS A 96 15.97 -0.82 -9.36
C LYS A 96 14.76 -1.56 -8.78
N ILE A 97 14.89 -2.11 -7.58
CA ILE A 97 13.80 -2.81 -6.89
C ILE A 97 12.70 -1.81 -6.50
N HIS A 98 13.05 -0.68 -5.88
CA HIS A 98 12.11 0.37 -5.50
C HIS A 98 11.34 0.91 -6.73
N GLY A 99 12.04 1.18 -7.84
CA GLY A 99 11.41 1.61 -9.09
C GLY A 99 10.48 0.55 -9.69
N ARG A 100 10.83 -0.74 -9.61
CA ARG A 100 9.94 -1.83 -10.04
C ARG A 100 8.67 -1.90 -9.19
N ASN A 101 8.77 -1.67 -7.88
CA ASN A 101 7.63 -1.68 -6.97
C ASN A 101 6.66 -0.53 -7.26
N ILE A 102 7.19 0.67 -7.49
CA ILE A 102 6.39 1.82 -7.90
C ILE A 102 5.67 1.54 -9.23
N ASN A 103 6.39 0.98 -10.21
CA ASN A 103 5.81 0.65 -11.51
C ASN A 103 4.71 -0.43 -11.40
N LEU A 104 4.93 -1.46 -10.59
CA LEU A 104 3.92 -2.50 -10.32
C LEU A 104 2.66 -1.90 -9.73
N LEU A 105 2.81 -1.06 -8.69
CA LEU A 105 1.69 -0.37 -8.06
C LEU A 105 0.92 0.49 -9.05
N GLN A 106 1.63 1.28 -9.88
CA GLN A 106 1.02 2.14 -10.89
C GLN A 106 0.23 1.35 -11.93
N GLN A 107 0.75 0.20 -12.38
CA GLN A 107 0.02 -0.66 -13.32
C GLN A 107 -1.26 -1.20 -12.71
N VAL A 108 -1.18 -1.73 -11.48
CA VAL A 108 -2.34 -2.25 -10.74
C VAL A 108 -3.37 -1.14 -10.53
N GLN A 109 -2.92 0.02 -10.07
CA GLN A 109 -3.79 1.17 -9.86
C GLN A 109 -4.45 1.64 -11.17
N ASN A 110 -3.73 1.66 -12.28
CA ASN A 110 -4.30 2.06 -13.57
C ASN A 110 -5.36 1.07 -14.08
N VAL A 111 -5.14 -0.24 -13.90
CA VAL A 111 -6.10 -1.28 -14.30
C VAL A 111 -7.37 -1.20 -13.45
N PHE A 112 -7.22 -1.07 -12.14
CA PHE A 112 -8.35 -1.08 -11.20
C PHE A 112 -8.93 0.31 -10.90
N ARG A 113 -8.42 1.37 -11.54
CA ARG A 113 -8.82 2.76 -11.27
C ARG A 113 -10.33 2.98 -11.34
N GLY A 114 -10.95 2.50 -12.42
CA GLY A 114 -12.39 2.62 -12.65
C GLY A 114 -13.20 1.70 -11.75
N ALA A 115 -12.73 0.46 -11.56
CA ALA A 115 -13.38 -0.53 -10.69
C ALA A 115 -13.47 -0.03 -9.25
N LEU A 116 -12.35 0.43 -8.67
CA LEU A 116 -12.30 0.99 -7.32
C LEU A 116 -13.16 2.25 -7.16
N ALA A 117 -13.21 3.11 -8.17
CA ALA A 117 -14.06 4.30 -8.12
C ALA A 117 -15.55 3.94 -8.09
N LEU A 118 -15.95 2.99 -8.95
CA LEU A 118 -17.31 2.49 -9.01
C LEU A 118 -17.70 1.76 -7.72
N GLU A 119 -16.81 0.92 -7.20
CA GLU A 119 -17.00 0.21 -5.92
C GLU A 119 -17.23 1.19 -4.77
N PHE A 120 -16.37 2.19 -4.60
CA PHE A 120 -16.53 3.22 -3.57
C PHE A 120 -17.84 4.00 -3.71
N PHE A 121 -18.24 4.34 -4.94
CA PHE A 121 -19.49 5.05 -5.19
C PHE A 121 -20.71 4.19 -4.81
N LEU A 122 -20.74 2.93 -5.27
CA LEU A 122 -21.83 2.00 -4.97
C LEU A 122 -21.93 1.72 -3.47
N LEU A 123 -20.79 1.56 -2.78
CA LEU A 123 -20.76 1.34 -1.33
C LEU A 123 -21.33 2.52 -0.54
N VAL A 124 -21.04 3.76 -0.94
CA VAL A 124 -21.61 4.96 -0.28
C VAL A 124 -23.12 5.03 -0.46
N VAL A 125 -23.62 4.77 -1.68
CA VAL A 125 -25.06 4.77 -1.97
C VAL A 125 -25.77 3.64 -1.22
N ALA A 126 -25.19 2.44 -1.21
CA ALA A 126 -25.71 1.28 -0.48
C ALA A 126 -25.82 1.58 1.02
N LEU A 127 -24.75 2.06 1.66
CA LEU A 127 -24.74 2.39 3.09
C LEU A 127 -25.81 3.44 3.47
N ILE A 128 -26.05 4.45 2.61
CA ILE A 128 -27.11 5.44 2.85
C ILE A 128 -28.50 4.77 2.74
N ALA A 129 -28.72 3.94 1.73
CA ALA A 129 -29.99 3.24 1.53
C ALA A 129 -30.29 2.26 2.68
N GLU A 130 -29.29 1.49 3.11
CA GLU A 130 -29.35 0.55 4.24
C GLU A 130 -29.73 1.25 5.54
N LEU A 131 -29.10 2.39 5.83
CA LEU A 131 -29.40 3.19 7.03
C LEU A 131 -30.82 3.79 6.99
N LEU A 132 -31.31 4.19 5.81
CA LEU A 132 -32.69 4.66 5.63
C LEU A 132 -33.73 3.54 5.75
N GLY A 133 -33.40 2.32 5.34
CA GLY A 133 -34.24 1.12 5.47
C GLY A 133 -34.47 0.67 6.92
N GLY A 134 -33.76 1.27 7.88
CA GLY A 134 -33.87 1.02 9.30
C GLY A 134 -32.84 0.01 9.80
N LEU A 135 -32.15 0.36 10.88
CA LEU A 135 -31.05 -0.43 11.44
C LEU A 135 -31.48 -1.84 11.88
N GLU A 136 -32.74 -2.03 12.25
CA GLU A 136 -33.30 -3.33 12.67
C GLU A 136 -33.32 -4.36 11.54
N ASN A 137 -33.53 -3.92 10.29
CA ASN A 137 -33.60 -4.81 9.13
C ASN A 137 -32.22 -5.08 8.51
N THR A 138 -31.24 -4.20 8.75
CA THR A 138 -29.96 -4.18 8.01
C THR A 138 -28.74 -4.36 8.91
N TYR A 139 -28.93 -4.84 10.14
CA TYR A 139 -27.89 -4.92 11.17
C TYR A 139 -26.66 -5.76 10.76
N MET A 140 -26.82 -6.76 9.90
CA MET A 140 -25.71 -7.61 9.43
C MET A 140 -24.97 -7.06 8.20
N GLU A 141 -25.58 -6.18 7.41
CA GLU A 141 -25.03 -5.67 6.15
C GLU A 141 -24.11 -4.47 6.38
N ILE A 142 -24.48 -3.56 7.28
CA ILE A 142 -23.68 -2.37 7.62
C ILE A 142 -22.27 -2.72 8.10
N PRO A 143 -22.06 -3.67 9.04
CA PRO A 143 -20.70 -4.05 9.46
C PRO A 143 -19.88 -4.64 8.32
N PHE A 144 -20.50 -5.38 7.40
CA PHE A 144 -19.84 -5.96 6.25
C PHE A 144 -19.36 -4.87 5.28
N ALA A 145 -20.24 -3.94 4.90
CA ALA A 145 -19.88 -2.83 4.02
C ALA A 145 -18.82 -1.91 4.65
N MET A 146 -18.91 -1.64 5.97
CA MET A 146 -17.88 -0.89 6.70
C MET A 146 -16.54 -1.63 6.75
N MET A 147 -16.56 -2.96 6.91
CA MET A 147 -15.34 -3.77 6.89
C MET A 147 -14.67 -3.73 5.52
N GLN A 148 -15.43 -3.78 4.43
CA GLN A 148 -14.90 -3.71 3.06
C GLN A 148 -14.16 -2.38 2.82
N VAL A 149 -14.83 -1.25 3.04
CA VAL A 149 -14.21 0.09 2.90
C VAL A 149 -13.03 0.26 3.88
N GLY A 150 -13.17 -0.29 5.08
CA GLY A 150 -12.12 -0.31 6.10
C GLY A 150 -10.87 -1.03 5.64
N MET A 151 -11.00 -2.22 5.03
CA MET A 151 -9.89 -3.01 4.51
C MET A 151 -9.16 -2.31 3.36
N ASP A 152 -9.90 -1.70 2.43
CA ASP A 152 -9.29 -0.94 1.33
C ASP A 152 -8.48 0.26 1.84
N CYS A 153 -9.06 1.01 2.79
CA CYS A 153 -8.40 2.16 3.41
C CYS A 153 -7.20 1.74 4.27
N PHE A 154 -7.31 0.62 4.99
CA PHE A 154 -6.22 0.05 5.79
C PHE A 154 -5.04 -0.35 4.89
N THR A 155 -5.33 -1.03 3.79
CA THR A 155 -4.34 -1.47 2.80
C THR A 155 -3.60 -0.29 2.19
N GLY A 156 -4.34 0.75 1.78
CA GLY A 156 -3.74 2.00 1.28
C GLY A 156 -2.86 2.70 2.32
N GLN A 157 -3.29 2.71 3.60
CA GLN A 157 -2.51 3.29 4.68
C GLN A 157 -1.20 2.54 4.95
N ARG A 158 -1.23 1.20 5.01
CA ARG A 158 -0.04 0.37 5.21
C ARG A 158 1.04 0.65 4.17
N LEU A 159 0.64 0.80 2.91
CA LEU A 159 1.54 1.16 1.83
C LEU A 159 2.17 2.55 2.03
N MET A 160 1.39 3.54 2.48
CA MET A 160 1.89 4.88 2.81
C MET A 160 2.88 4.85 3.98
N ASP A 161 2.57 4.08 5.02
CA ASP A 161 3.43 3.93 6.19
C ASP A 161 4.77 3.27 5.80
N ALA A 162 4.73 2.23 4.96
CA ALA A 162 5.93 1.56 4.46
C ALA A 162 6.80 2.48 3.59
N SER A 163 6.17 3.34 2.78
CA SER A 163 6.89 4.35 1.99
C SER A 163 7.57 5.38 2.89
N THR A 164 6.93 5.81 3.98
CA THR A 164 7.51 6.72 4.97
C THR A 164 8.66 6.06 5.72
N LYS A 165 8.54 4.78 6.09
CA LYS A 165 9.64 4.04 6.75
C LYS A 165 10.87 3.94 5.84
N PHE A 166 10.67 3.70 4.55
CA PHE A 166 11.77 3.69 3.58
C PHE A 166 12.44 5.06 3.43
N GLU A 167 11.66 6.14 3.38
CA GLU A 167 12.22 7.50 3.37
C GLU A 167 13.12 7.75 4.59
N MET A 168 12.65 7.38 5.79
CA MET A 168 13.45 7.49 7.01
C MET A 168 14.71 6.63 6.96
N ALA A 169 14.61 5.39 6.47
CA ALA A 169 15.77 4.50 6.34
C ALA A 169 16.81 5.02 5.33
N VAL A 170 16.39 5.68 4.24
CA VAL A 170 17.32 6.35 3.31
C VAL A 170 18.08 7.46 4.04
N TYR A 171 17.38 8.26 4.84
CA TYR A 171 18.00 9.33 5.63
C TYR A 171 18.96 8.80 6.70
N ASP A 172 18.61 7.68 7.35
CA ASP A 172 19.38 7.06 8.45
C ASP A 172 20.43 6.03 7.97
N SER A 173 20.70 5.94 6.66
CA SER A 173 21.62 4.95 6.05
C SER A 173 23.12 5.15 6.35
N LYS A 174 23.48 6.03 7.30
CA LYS A 174 24.86 6.42 7.62
C LYS A 174 25.63 6.96 6.40
N TRP A 175 24.92 7.69 5.53
CA TRP A 175 25.42 8.22 4.26
C TRP A 175 26.61 9.18 4.43
N GLU A 176 26.82 9.72 5.62
CA GLU A 176 27.96 10.56 5.97
C GLU A 176 29.31 9.84 5.84
N ASN A 177 29.32 8.50 5.91
CA ASN A 177 30.53 7.69 5.76
C ASN A 177 30.85 7.36 4.29
N TYR A 178 29.96 7.70 3.37
CA TYR A 178 30.08 7.32 1.96
C TYR A 178 30.98 8.31 1.19
N ASN A 179 31.41 7.92 -0.01
CA ASN A 179 32.07 8.85 -0.92
C ASN A 179 31.07 9.86 -1.52
N ALA A 180 31.59 10.92 -2.13
CA ALA A 180 30.78 11.98 -2.73
C ALA A 180 29.86 11.50 -3.88
N SER A 181 30.16 10.35 -4.51
CA SER A 181 29.30 9.76 -5.55
C SER A 181 28.06 9.13 -4.91
N ASN A 182 28.27 8.26 -3.92
CA ASN A 182 27.22 7.54 -3.20
C ASN A 182 26.33 8.49 -2.39
N MET A 183 26.89 9.55 -1.80
CA MET A 183 26.10 10.61 -1.15
C MET A 183 25.10 11.27 -2.11
N LYS A 184 25.49 11.49 -3.37
CA LYS A 184 24.57 12.04 -4.39
C LYS A 184 23.47 11.05 -4.75
N ILE A 185 23.79 9.75 -4.78
CA ILE A 185 22.80 8.70 -5.02
C ILE A 185 21.77 8.68 -3.89
N ILE A 186 22.21 8.68 -2.63
CA ILE A 186 21.32 8.76 -1.46
C ILE A 186 20.46 10.01 -1.50
N LEU A 187 21.04 11.18 -1.83
CA LEU A 187 20.28 12.43 -1.95
C LEU A 187 19.18 12.32 -3.00
N MET A 188 19.47 11.73 -4.16
CA MET A 188 18.48 11.47 -5.19
C MET A 188 17.40 10.50 -4.72
N MET A 189 17.79 9.42 -4.03
CA MET A 189 16.85 8.45 -3.45
C MET A 189 15.91 9.10 -2.45
N LEU A 190 16.43 9.96 -1.57
CA LEU A 190 15.64 10.69 -0.57
C LEU A 190 14.60 11.60 -1.22
N GLN A 191 15.00 12.34 -2.26
CA GLN A 191 14.06 13.17 -3.04
C GLN A 191 12.98 12.34 -3.74
N CYS A 192 13.32 11.11 -4.18
CA CYS A 192 12.37 10.21 -4.80
C CYS A 192 11.42 9.58 -3.77
N SER A 193 11.91 9.17 -2.60
CA SER A 193 11.14 8.49 -1.56
C SER A 193 10.12 9.40 -0.88
N GLN A 194 10.39 10.71 -0.82
CA GLN A 194 9.43 11.73 -0.35
C GLN A 194 8.13 11.77 -1.16
N LYS A 195 8.14 11.27 -2.40
CA LYS A 195 6.91 11.01 -3.13
C LYS A 195 6.32 9.69 -2.65
N THR A 196 5.55 9.76 -1.57
CA THR A 196 4.91 8.59 -0.95
C THR A 196 4.17 7.76 -2.01
N MET A 197 4.39 6.45 -2.01
CA MET A 197 3.52 5.52 -2.75
C MET A 197 2.14 5.53 -2.14
N LYS A 198 1.11 5.71 -2.97
CA LYS A 198 -0.27 5.82 -2.48
C LYS A 198 -1.21 5.08 -3.39
N LEU A 199 -2.19 4.40 -2.80
CA LEU A 199 -3.28 3.76 -3.52
C LEU A 199 -4.45 4.76 -3.63
N SER A 200 -5.05 4.89 -4.81
CA SER A 200 -6.19 5.79 -5.01
C SER A 200 -7.33 5.12 -5.76
N ALA A 201 -8.55 5.35 -5.27
CA ALA A 201 -9.78 5.10 -6.00
C ALA A 201 -10.02 6.24 -7.02
N GLY A 202 -10.16 5.88 -8.30
CA GLY A 202 -10.43 6.84 -9.37
C GLY A 202 -9.31 7.84 -9.67
N GLY A 203 -8.15 7.74 -9.00
CA GLY A 203 -7.05 8.70 -9.10
C GLY A 203 -7.34 10.05 -8.45
N ILE A 204 -8.37 10.12 -7.61
CA ILE A 204 -8.81 11.34 -6.91
C ILE A 204 -8.82 11.09 -5.41
N ILE A 205 -9.39 9.96 -4.97
CA ILE A 205 -9.56 9.64 -3.56
C ILE A 205 -8.40 8.77 -3.10
N MET A 206 -7.61 9.26 -2.15
CA MET A 206 -6.48 8.52 -1.59
C MET A 206 -6.97 7.56 -0.50
N LEU A 207 -6.78 6.26 -0.71
CA LEU A 207 -7.20 5.24 0.23
C LEU A 207 -6.32 5.33 1.48
N SER A 208 -6.93 5.79 2.57
CA SER A 208 -6.26 6.14 3.83
C SER A 208 -7.28 6.18 4.97
N PHE A 209 -6.82 6.20 6.22
CA PHE A 209 -7.74 6.38 7.35
C PHE A 209 -8.46 7.74 7.33
N SER A 210 -7.84 8.77 6.74
CA SER A 210 -8.50 10.06 6.53
C SER A 210 -9.69 9.92 5.57
N CYS A 211 -9.55 9.15 4.50
CA CYS A 211 -10.65 8.84 3.58
C CYS A 211 -11.76 8.07 4.30
N LEU A 212 -11.42 7.03 5.07
CA LEU A 212 -12.40 6.27 5.86
C LEU A 212 -13.22 7.18 6.78
N MET A 213 -12.57 8.08 7.51
CA MET A 213 -13.23 9.06 8.38
C MET A 213 -14.15 9.99 7.58
N GLN A 214 -13.71 10.48 6.41
CA GLN A 214 -14.52 11.33 5.55
C GLN A 214 -15.77 10.61 5.05
N VAL A 215 -15.63 9.36 4.56
CA VAL A 215 -16.75 8.53 4.09
C VAL A 215 -17.78 8.34 5.22
N ASN A 216 -17.33 7.96 6.42
CA ASN A 216 -18.19 7.79 7.58
C ASN A 216 -18.96 9.08 7.93
N ARG A 217 -18.28 10.23 7.94
CA ARG A 217 -18.91 11.53 8.19
C ARG A 217 -19.96 11.87 7.12
N SER A 218 -19.63 11.65 5.84
CA SER A 218 -20.54 11.90 4.73
C SER A 218 -21.80 11.04 4.81
N ILE A 219 -21.65 9.75 5.13
CA ILE A 219 -22.79 8.83 5.29
C ILE A 219 -23.68 9.27 6.46
N TYR A 220 -23.09 9.58 7.62
CA TYR A 220 -23.84 10.02 8.79
C TYR A 220 -24.58 11.34 8.53
N SER A 221 -23.92 12.30 7.88
CA SER A 221 -24.52 13.58 7.48
C SER A 221 -25.68 13.35 6.50
N ALA A 222 -25.49 12.55 5.46
CA ALA A 222 -26.54 12.27 4.47
C ALA A 222 -27.73 11.57 5.13
N TYR A 223 -27.47 10.55 5.95
CA TYR A 223 -28.51 9.84 6.69
C TYR A 223 -29.33 10.78 7.58
N THR A 224 -28.67 11.62 8.38
CA THR A 224 -29.36 12.55 9.29
C THR A 224 -30.20 13.58 8.54
N THR A 225 -29.70 14.14 7.44
CA THR A 225 -30.44 15.09 6.59
C THR A 225 -31.63 14.45 5.87
N LEU A 226 -31.46 13.25 5.30
CA LEU A 226 -32.55 12.54 4.62
C LEU A 226 -33.63 12.14 5.63
N ARG A 227 -33.22 11.60 6.78
CA ARG A 227 -34.16 11.21 7.85
C ARG A 227 -34.94 12.38 8.43
N SER A 228 -34.35 13.58 8.53
CA SER A 228 -35.08 14.77 9.00
C SER A 228 -36.06 15.31 7.96
N THR A 229 -35.81 15.06 6.67
CA THR A 229 -36.69 15.50 5.56
C THR A 229 -37.85 14.54 5.30
N MET A 230 -37.69 13.25 5.65
CA MET A 230 -38.71 12.21 5.47
C MET A 230 -39.72 12.11 6.64
N LYS A 231 -39.65 13.02 7.62
CA LYS A 231 -40.68 13.20 8.65
C LYS A 231 -41.71 14.22 8.19
#